data_AF-A0A8J5ZFL2-F1
#
_entry.id   AF-A0A8J5ZFL2-F1
#
_cell.length_a   1.000
_cell.length_b   1.000
_cell.length_c   1.000
_cell.angle_alpha   90.00
_cell.angle_beta   90.00
_cell.angle_gamma   90.00
#
_symmetry.space_group_name_H-M   'P 1'
#
loop_
_entity.id
_entity.type
_entity.pdbx_description
1 polymer ?
#
loop_
_entity_poly.entity_id
_entity_poly.type
_entity_poly.pdbx_seq_one_letter_code
_entity_poly.pdbx_strand_id
1 'polypeptide(L)'
;MFDSMRHFSVKSAYAFFTRTIDATINKTWELIWYFLGSQRIQIFLWLVVSNKLLTNEHRVQWHIVVYERCDFCGDSIESISHVLRHCTPAKAI
;
A
#
# COMPACT_ATOMS: atom_id res chain seq x y z
N MET A 1 20.38 14.72 -6.91
CA MET A 1 19.70 15.68 -7.80
C MET A 1 20.67 16.32 -8.80
N PHE A 2 21.85 16.80 -8.37
CA PHE A 2 22.93 17.23 -9.27
C PHE A 2 24.16 16.31 -9.13
N ASP A 3 24.95 16.17 -10.19
CA ASP A 3 26.24 15.45 -10.16
C ASP A 3 27.33 16.30 -9.46
N SER A 4 28.51 15.72 -9.20
CA SER A 4 29.66 16.41 -8.57
C SER A 4 30.09 17.69 -9.31
N MET A 5 29.75 17.80 -10.60
CA MET A 5 29.94 19.00 -11.42
C MET A 5 28.71 19.94 -11.47
N ARG A 6 27.73 19.78 -10.57
CA ARG A 6 26.47 20.54 -10.50
C ARG A 6 25.57 20.47 -11.74
N HIS A 7 25.82 19.54 -12.65
CA HIS A 7 24.95 19.33 -13.81
C HIS A 7 23.72 18.52 -13.41
N PHE A 8 22.55 18.97 -13.88
CA PHE A 8 21.33 18.19 -13.81
C PHE A 8 21.34 17.13 -14.91
N SER A 9 21.13 15.87 -14.53
CA SER A 9 20.95 14.77 -15.47
C SER A 9 19.74 13.95 -15.08
N VAL A 10 19.00 13.45 -16.06
CA VAL A 10 17.91 12.49 -15.84
C VAL A 10 18.43 11.28 -15.05
N LYS A 11 19.68 10.85 -15.27
CA LYS A 11 20.33 9.76 -14.52
C LYS A 11 20.50 10.09 -13.03
N SER A 12 20.96 11.30 -12.69
CA SER A 12 21.20 11.72 -11.30
C SER A 12 19.89 12.07 -10.57
N ALA A 13 18.87 12.51 -11.30
CA ALA A 13 17.52 12.68 -10.78
C ALA A 13 16.88 11.32 -10.50
N TYR A 14 16.88 10.41 -11.47
CA TYR A 14 16.32 9.07 -11.33
C TYR A 14 16.97 8.29 -10.18
N ALA A 15 18.30 8.23 -10.13
CA ALA A 15 19.02 7.53 -9.06
C ALA A 15 18.77 8.12 -7.65
N PHE A 16 18.45 9.41 -7.56
CA PHE A 16 18.09 10.05 -6.31
C PHE A 16 16.69 9.63 -5.86
N PHE A 17 15.70 9.67 -6.77
CA PHE A 17 14.34 9.25 -6.47
C PHE A 17 14.23 7.75 -6.17
N THR A 18 14.93 6.90 -6.92
CA THR A 18 14.88 5.44 -6.69
C THR A 18 15.50 5.05 -5.36
N ARG A 19 16.63 5.63 -4.95
CA ARG A 19 17.29 5.30 -3.67
C ARG A 19 16.39 5.50 -2.44
N THR A 20 15.59 6.55 -2.44
CA THR A 20 14.66 6.86 -1.33
C THR A 20 13.45 5.93 -1.30
N ILE A 21 12.98 5.49 -2.46
CA ILE A 21 11.79 4.64 -2.61
C ILE A 21 12.15 3.16 -2.39
N ASP A 22 13.37 2.75 -2.76
CA ASP A 22 13.82 1.35 -2.74
C ASP A 22 13.93 0.75 -1.33
N ALA A 23 14.52 1.46 -0.36
CA ALA A 23 15.00 0.78 0.86
C ALA A 23 13.91 0.20 1.76
N THR A 24 12.74 0.83 1.85
CA THR A 24 11.60 0.37 2.68
C THR A 24 10.68 -0.56 1.90
N ILE A 25 10.39 -0.20 0.64
CA ILE A 25 9.52 -0.98 -0.25
C ILE A 25 10.15 -2.34 -0.55
N ASN A 26 11.47 -2.40 -0.80
CA ASN A 26 12.15 -3.67 -1.08
C ASN A 26 12.07 -4.64 0.09
N LYS A 27 12.20 -4.17 1.33
CA LYS A 27 12.06 -5.02 2.53
C LYS A 27 10.65 -5.60 2.66
N THR A 28 9.62 -4.80 2.40
CA THR A 28 8.23 -5.29 2.46
C THR A 28 7.97 -6.34 1.39
N TRP A 29 8.48 -6.14 0.17
CA TRP A 29 8.37 -7.13 -0.90
C TRP A 29 9.14 -8.41 -0.60
N GLU A 30 10.36 -8.33 -0.08
CA GLU A 30 11.14 -9.48 0.35
C GLU A 30 10.37 -10.32 1.39
N LEU A 31 9.77 -9.68 2.39
CA LEU A 31 8.95 -10.37 3.40
C LEU A 31 7.76 -11.12 2.78
N ILE A 32 7.13 -10.56 1.75
CA ILE A 32 6.04 -11.22 1.03
C ILE A 32 6.59 -12.41 0.22
N TRP A 33 7.65 -12.21 -0.57
CA TRP A 33 8.20 -13.24 -1.44
C TRP A 33 8.78 -14.43 -0.67
N TYR A 34 9.39 -14.19 0.48
CA TYR A 34 9.97 -15.23 1.36
C TYR A 34 9.00 -15.74 2.43
N PHE A 35 7.71 -15.39 2.35
CA PHE A 35 6.72 -15.87 3.30
C PHE A 35 6.59 -17.41 3.25
N LEU A 36 6.96 -18.09 4.35
CA LEU A 36 7.00 -19.56 4.46
C LEU A 36 5.63 -20.22 4.67
N GLY A 37 4.55 -19.45 4.75
CA GLY A 37 3.21 -19.98 5.03
C GLY A 37 2.41 -20.36 3.77
N SER A 38 1.09 -20.39 3.90
CA SER A 38 0.21 -20.69 2.76
C SER A 38 0.33 -19.63 1.66
N GLN A 39 0.38 -20.08 0.41
CA GLN A 39 0.36 -19.21 -0.76
C GLN A 39 -0.84 -18.25 -0.79
N ARG A 40 -1.97 -18.65 -0.19
CA ARG A 40 -3.15 -17.77 -0.07
C ARG A 40 -2.85 -16.52 0.75
N ILE A 41 -2.11 -16.66 1.85
CA ILE A 41 -1.72 -15.54 2.70
C ILE A 41 -0.67 -14.68 1.98
N GLN A 42 0.27 -15.30 1.26
CA GLN A 42 1.25 -14.57 0.45
C GLN A 42 0.58 -13.67 -0.60
N ILE A 43 -0.38 -14.21 -1.36
CA ILE A 43 -1.16 -13.46 -2.36
C ILE A 43 -1.96 -12.35 -1.69
N PHE A 44 -2.57 -12.63 -0.53
CA PHE A 44 -3.30 -11.62 0.23
C PHE A 44 -2.38 -10.47 0.66
N LEU A 45 -1.21 -10.76 1.25
CA LEU A 45 -0.23 -9.74 1.63
C LEU A 45 0.27 -8.93 0.43
N TRP A 46 0.46 -9.59 -0.72
CA TRP A 46 0.79 -8.93 -1.97
C TRP A 46 -0.30 -7.92 -2.39
N LEU A 47 -1.58 -8.29 -2.29
CA LEU A 47 -2.69 -7.38 -2.57
C LEU A 47 -2.76 -6.20 -1.60
N VAL A 48 -2.52 -6.45 -0.31
CA VAL A 48 -2.50 -5.42 0.74
C VAL A 48 -1.45 -4.36 0.45
N VAL A 49 -0.19 -4.79 0.25
CA VAL A 49 0.94 -3.87 0.03
C VAL A 49 0.85 -3.17 -1.33
N SER A 50 0.25 -3.81 -2.33
CA SER A 50 -0.04 -3.21 -3.62
C SER A 50 -1.17 -2.16 -3.60
N ASN A 51 -1.83 -1.95 -2.46
CA ASN A 51 -3.07 -1.18 -2.36
C ASN A 51 -4.14 -1.64 -3.37
N LYS A 52 -4.33 -2.96 -3.49
CA LYS A 52 -5.23 -3.60 -4.49
C LYS A 52 -6.46 -4.28 -3.88
N LEU A 53 -6.66 -4.19 -2.57
CA LEU A 53 -7.90 -4.66 -1.97
C LEU A 53 -9.06 -3.73 -2.34
N LEU A 54 -10.22 -4.32 -2.59
CA LEU A 54 -11.44 -3.60 -2.91
C LEU A 54 -12.04 -3.05 -1.62
N THR A 55 -11.72 -1.80 -1.29
CA THR A 55 -12.30 -1.06 -0.17
C THR A 55 -13.32 -0.05 -0.68
N ASN A 56 -14.21 0.44 0.19
CA ASN A 56 -15.16 1.48 -0.24
C ASN A 56 -14.45 2.77 -0.70
N GLU A 57 -13.28 3.10 -0.16
CA GLU A 57 -12.41 4.17 -0.69
C GLU A 57 -12.09 3.96 -2.19
N HIS A 58 -11.66 2.76 -2.59
CA HIS A 58 -11.42 2.45 -4.02
C HIS A 58 -12.72 2.39 -4.84
N ARG A 59 -13.82 1.91 -4.25
CA ARG A 59 -15.12 1.85 -4.96
C ARG A 59 -15.65 3.26 -5.26
N VAL A 60 -15.43 4.23 -4.39
CA VAL A 60 -15.75 5.65 -4.65
C VAL A 60 -14.85 6.20 -5.76
N GLN A 61 -13.53 5.94 -5.72
CA GLN A 61 -12.62 6.36 -6.79
C GLN A 61 -13.02 5.79 -8.16
N TRP A 62 -13.57 4.58 -8.19
CA TRP A 62 -14.11 3.95 -9.41
C TRP A 62 -15.56 4.32 -9.72
N HIS A 63 -16.18 5.22 -8.96
CA HIS A 63 -17.57 5.65 -9.14
C HIS A 63 -18.59 4.50 -9.07
N ILE A 64 -18.26 3.42 -8.34
CA ILE A 64 -19.15 2.26 -8.12
C ILE A 64 -20.10 2.52 -6.96
N VAL A 65 -19.66 3.25 -5.94
CA VAL A 65 -20.46 3.66 -4.79
C VAL A 65 -20.32 5.16 -4.54
N VAL A 66 -21.28 5.72 -3.81
CA VAL A 66 -21.32 7.15 -3.49
C VAL A 66 -20.56 7.48 -2.21
N TYR A 67 -20.51 6.55 -1.26
CA TYR A 67 -19.92 6.77 0.06
C TYR A 67 -18.80 5.78 0.35
N GLU A 68 -17.70 6.29 0.89
CA GLU A 68 -16.51 5.53 1.26
C GLU A 68 -16.56 4.98 2.68
N ARG A 69 -17.69 5.15 3.38
CA ARG A 69 -17.85 4.76 4.79
C ARG A 69 -17.75 3.25 4.97
N CYS A 70 -17.28 2.83 6.14
CA CYS A 70 -17.24 1.42 6.48
C CYS A 70 -18.59 0.95 7.02
N ASP A 71 -19.17 -0.06 6.38
CA ASP A 71 -20.49 -0.60 6.77
C ASP A 71 -20.45 -1.37 8.11
N PHE A 72 -19.26 -1.78 8.57
CA PHE A 72 -19.10 -2.58 9.79
C PHE A 72 -19.00 -1.74 11.06
N CYS A 73 -18.23 -0.65 11.02
CA CYS A 73 -17.97 0.19 12.20
C CYS A 73 -18.62 1.57 12.12
N GLY A 74 -19.11 1.98 10.94
CA GLY A 74 -19.68 3.30 10.70
C GLY A 74 -18.65 4.43 10.57
N ASP A 75 -17.36 4.12 10.57
CA ASP A 75 -16.28 5.11 10.44
C ASP A 75 -16.27 5.75 9.03
N SER A 76 -15.67 6.93 8.92
CA SER A 76 -15.90 7.80 7.75
C SER A 76 -15.30 7.25 6.44
N ILE A 77 -14.17 6.54 6.51
CA ILE A 77 -13.46 6.02 5.33
C ILE A 77 -13.01 4.57 5.58
N GLU A 78 -13.49 3.67 4.74
CA GLU A 78 -13.03 2.30 4.64
C GLU A 78 -11.81 2.24 3.70
N SER A 79 -10.63 2.40 4.28
CA SER A 79 -9.35 2.16 3.62
C SER A 79 -8.77 0.79 3.98
N ILE A 80 -7.69 0.37 3.31
CA ILE A 80 -7.02 -0.91 3.63
C ILE A 80 -6.51 -0.93 5.08
N SER A 81 -5.89 0.16 5.55
CA SER A 81 -5.42 0.25 6.93
C SER A 81 -6.59 0.20 7.91
N HIS A 82 -7.72 0.81 7.56
CA HIS A 82 -8.93 0.75 8.36
C HIS A 82 -9.41 -0.70 8.50
N VAL A 83 -9.72 -1.37 7.39
CA VAL A 83 -10.28 -2.73 7.40
C VAL A 83 -9.38 -3.74 8.12
N LEU A 84 -8.06 -3.61 7.98
CA LEU A 84 -7.12 -4.58 8.56
C LEU A 84 -6.69 -4.29 9.99
N ARG A 85 -6.79 -3.03 10.47
CA ARG A 85 -6.19 -2.63 11.76
C ARG A 85 -7.07 -1.74 12.63
N HIS A 86 -7.82 -0.81 12.03
CA HIS A 86 -8.52 0.22 12.80
C HIS A 86 -10.02 -0.06 13.00
N CYS A 87 -10.61 -0.88 12.13
CA CYS A 87 -12.00 -1.27 12.19
C CYS A 87 -12.30 -2.01 13.50
N THR A 88 -13.41 -1.67 14.17
CA THR A 88 -13.83 -2.25 15.45
C THR A 88 -13.82 -3.79 15.47
N PRO A 89 -14.42 -4.49 14.49
CA PRO A 89 -14.32 -5.94 14.39
C PRO A 89 -12.89 -6.45 14.21
N ALA A 90 -12.04 -5.73 13.46
CA ALA A 90 -10.64 -6.13 13.27
C ALA A 90 -9.81 -6.00 14.55
N LYS A 91 -10.13 -5.03 15.42
CA LYS A 91 -9.49 -4.85 16.73
C LYS A 91 -9.87 -5.93 17.76
N ALA A 92 -10.95 -6.67 17.52
CA ALA A 92 -11.46 -7.65 18.46
C ALA A 92 -10.86 -9.06 18.25
N ILE A 93 -9.95 -9.21 17.28
CA ILE A 93 -9.23 -10.44 16.93
C ILE A 93 -7.76 -10.28 17.36
#